data_AF-A0A7G9GIF8-F1
#
_entry.id   AF-A0A7G9GIF8-F1
#
_cell.length_a   1.000
_cell.length_b   1.000
_cell.length_c   1.000
_cell.angle_alpha   90.00
_cell.angle_beta   90.00
_cell.angle_gamma   90.00
#
_symmetry.space_group_name_H-M   'P 1'
#
loop_
_entity.id
_entity.type
_entity.pdbx_description
1 polymer ?
#
loop_
_entity_poly.entity_id
_entity_poly.type
_entity_poly.pdbx_seq_one_letter_code
_entity_poly.pdbx_strand_id
1 'polypeptide(L)'
;MLPEKKRDSHAGEGDGGQKRVILDFAWILFVALELGYREKEVACMYYGKWCDLFEQYKKMHNIRMRRATFEEPKKVVSLLDL
;
A
#
# COMPACT_ATOMS: atom_id res chain seq x y z
N MET A 1 -36.54 -19.84 3.30
CA MET A 1 -35.90 -18.55 3.60
C MET A 1 -35.89 -18.38 5.10
N LEU A 2 -34.74 -18.51 5.76
CA LEU A 2 -34.58 -18.31 7.20
C LEU A 2 -33.92 -16.94 7.41
N PRO A 3 -34.38 -16.10 8.35
CA PRO A 3 -33.78 -14.79 8.58
C PRO A 3 -32.46 -14.97 9.34
N GLU A 4 -31.37 -14.49 8.78
CA GLU A 4 -30.07 -14.50 9.45
C GLU A 4 -30.08 -13.51 10.62
N LYS A 5 -29.98 -14.07 11.83
CA LYS A 5 -29.84 -13.35 13.10
C LYS A 5 -28.60 -12.46 13.07
N LYS A 6 -28.79 -11.13 13.10
CA LYS A 6 -27.68 -10.18 13.25
C LYS A 6 -26.92 -10.48 14.54
N ARG A 7 -25.61 -10.71 14.42
CA ARG A 7 -24.70 -10.81 15.56
C ARG A 7 -24.44 -9.39 16.06
N ASP A 8 -25.05 -9.05 17.19
CA ASP A 8 -24.64 -7.92 18.01
C ASP A 8 -23.46 -8.33 18.87
N SER A 9 -22.34 -7.58 18.83
CA SER A 9 -21.54 -7.26 20.02
C SER A 9 -20.30 -6.40 19.73
N HIS A 10 -20.33 -5.22 20.37
CA HIS A 10 -19.26 -4.60 21.16
C HIS A 10 -17.94 -4.19 20.48
N ALA A 11 -18.00 -3.23 19.56
CA ALA A 11 -16.91 -2.28 19.40
C ALA A 11 -17.45 -0.90 19.76
N GLY A 12 -17.04 -0.39 20.93
CA GLY A 12 -17.52 0.86 21.51
C GLY A 12 -17.38 2.04 20.55
N GLU A 13 -18.37 2.91 20.61
CA GLU A 13 -18.36 4.25 20.03
C GLU A 13 -17.19 5.05 20.61
N GLY A 14 -16.11 5.15 19.83
CA GLY A 14 -15.13 6.21 19.92
C GLY A 14 -15.36 7.15 18.76
N ASP A 15 -16.04 8.26 19.03
CA ASP A 15 -16.14 9.41 18.13
C ASP A 15 -14.76 10.03 17.93
N GLY A 16 -14.34 10.08 16.68
CA GLY A 16 -13.05 10.56 16.22
C GLY A 16 -12.95 10.17 14.76
N GLY A 17 -13.24 11.11 13.86
CA GLY A 17 -13.42 10.91 12.40
C GLY A 17 -12.22 10.29 11.67
N GLN A 18 -11.87 9.06 12.01
CA GLN A 18 -11.03 8.19 11.22
C GLN A 18 -11.88 7.75 10.05
N LYS A 19 -11.59 8.26 8.85
CA LYS A 19 -12.09 7.67 7.60
C LYS A 19 -11.87 6.17 7.72
N ARG A 20 -12.95 5.38 7.77
CA ARG A 20 -12.84 3.92 7.69
C ARG A 20 -12.16 3.62 6.36
N VAL A 21 -10.87 3.29 6.41
CA VAL A 21 -10.12 2.88 5.23
C VAL A 21 -10.67 1.50 4.87
N ILE A 22 -11.54 1.45 3.86
CA ILE A 22 -11.97 0.18 3.28
C ILE A 22 -10.77 -0.35 2.51
N LEU A 23 -10.15 -1.39 3.03
CA LEU A 23 -9.04 -2.07 2.37
C LEU A 23 -9.60 -2.95 1.24
N ASP A 24 -9.21 -2.65 0.01
CA ASP A 24 -9.51 -3.48 -1.15
C ASP A 24 -8.42 -4.57 -1.30
N PHE A 25 -8.75 -5.78 -0.83
CA PHE A 25 -7.85 -6.93 -0.90
C PHE A 25 -7.54 -7.38 -2.33
N ALA A 26 -8.46 -7.19 -3.27
CA ALA A 26 -8.22 -7.56 -4.67
C ALA A 26 -7.15 -6.65 -5.27
N TRP A 27 -7.20 -5.37 -4.94
CA TRP A 27 -6.19 -4.41 -5.37
C TRP A 27 -4.82 -4.64 -4.71
N ILE A 28 -4.80 -5.00 -3.41
CA ILE A 28 -3.57 -5.42 -2.70
C ILE A 28 -2.90 -6.58 -3.44
N LEU A 29 -3.68 -7.61 -3.78
CA LEU A 29 -3.18 -8.79 -4.48
C LEU A 29 -2.67 -8.45 -5.88
N PHE A 30 -3.40 -7.63 -6.63
CA PHE A 30 -3.00 -7.15 -7.95
C PHE A 30 -1.64 -6.44 -7.92
N VAL A 31 -1.47 -5.47 -7.01
CA VAL A 31 -0.21 -4.71 -6.87
C VAL A 31 0.94 -5.63 -6.48
N ALA A 32 0.69 -6.58 -5.59
CA ALA A 32 1.73 -7.50 -5.15
C ALA A 32 2.16 -8.48 -6.25
N LEU A 33 1.23 -8.92 -7.10
CA LEU A 33 1.55 -9.70 -8.30
C LEU A 33 2.38 -8.89 -9.30
N GLU A 34 2.08 -7.60 -9.50
CA GLU A 34 2.93 -6.72 -10.34
C GLU A 34 4.35 -6.54 -9.78
N LEU A 35 4.52 -6.60 -8.46
CA LEU A 35 5.83 -6.60 -7.80
C LEU A 35 6.55 -7.96 -7.85
N GLY A 36 5.91 -9.01 -8.36
CA GLY A 36 6.48 -10.35 -8.50
C GLY A 36 6.28 -11.27 -7.29
N TYR A 37 5.44 -10.88 -6.31
CA TYR A 37 5.08 -11.75 -5.19
C TYR A 37 3.98 -12.73 -5.58
N ARG A 38 3.96 -13.89 -4.93
CA ARG A 38 2.87 -14.86 -5.03
C ARG A 38 1.78 -14.55 -4.03
N GLU A 39 0.54 -14.90 -4.35
CA GLU A 39 -0.62 -14.72 -3.48
C GLU A 39 -0.40 -15.26 -2.05
N LYS A 40 0.20 -16.45 -1.93
CA LYS A 40 0.54 -17.06 -0.63
C LYS A 40 1.54 -16.23 0.18
N GLU A 41 2.48 -15.58 -0.49
CA GLU A 41 3.49 -14.73 0.16
C GLU A 41 2.82 -13.46 0.71
N VAL A 42 1.89 -12.88 -0.04
CA VAL A 42 1.13 -11.67 0.33
C VAL A 42 0.15 -11.96 1.47
N ALA A 43 -0.53 -13.11 1.44
CA ALA A 43 -1.47 -13.51 2.48
C ALA A 43 -0.80 -13.68 3.85
N CYS A 44 0.50 -14.00 3.88
CA CYS A 44 1.29 -14.11 5.10
C CYS A 44 1.99 -12.81 5.51
N MET A 45 1.89 -11.72 4.74
CA MET A 45 2.50 -10.44 5.09
C MET A 45 1.65 -9.67 6.09
N TYR A 46 2.30 -9.11 7.10
CA TYR A 46 1.66 -8.14 7.97
C TYR A 46 1.41 -6.83 7.22
N TYR A 47 0.33 -6.14 7.57
CA TYR A 47 -0.11 -4.94 6.87
C TYR A 47 0.97 -3.85 6.77
N GLY A 48 1.79 -3.67 7.82
CA GLY A 48 2.90 -2.72 7.80
C GLY A 48 3.91 -2.98 6.67
N LYS A 49 4.25 -4.24 6.40
CA LYS A 49 5.15 -4.60 5.30
C LYS A 49 4.55 -4.25 3.94
N TRP A 50 3.24 -4.46 3.82
CA TRP A 50 2.51 -4.12 2.61
C TRP A 50 2.48 -2.59 2.39
N CYS A 51 2.35 -1.79 3.45
CA CYS A 51 2.49 -0.32 3.35
C CYS A 51 3.86 0.10 2.79
N ASP A 52 4.94 -0.48 3.31
CA ASP A 52 6.31 -0.18 2.83
C ASP A 52 6.47 -0.55 1.34
N LEU A 53 5.97 -1.72 0.94
CA LEU A 53 5.99 -2.19 -0.45
C LEU A 53 5.15 -1.29 -1.35
N PHE A 54 3.99 -0.83 -0.87
CA PHE A 54 3.12 0.04 -1.63
C PHE A 54 3.78 1.42 -1.89
N GLU A 55 4.60 1.92 -0.96
CA GLU A 55 5.39 3.14 -1.22
C GLU A 55 6.40 2.96 -2.35
N GLN A 56 7.09 1.81 -2.39
CA GLN A 56 8.01 1.48 -3.48
C GLN A 56 7.27 1.32 -4.80
N TYR A 57 6.12 0.63 -4.78
CA TYR A 57 5.26 0.47 -5.94
C TYR A 57 4.82 1.83 -6.51
N LYS A 58 4.39 2.78 -5.67
CA LYS A 58 4.01 4.13 -6.13
C LYS A 58 5.15 4.83 -6.88
N LYS A 59 6.39 4.71 -6.38
CA LYS A 59 7.57 5.28 -7.05
C LYS A 59 7.78 4.64 -8.42
N MET A 60 7.78 3.31 -8.48
CA MET A 60 7.95 2.56 -9.74
C MET A 60 6.82 2.83 -10.74
N HIS A 61 5.58 2.81 -10.29
CA HIS A 61 4.40 3.09 -11.10
C HIS A 61 4.46 4.50 -11.68
N ASN A 62 4.83 5.50 -10.88
CA ASN A 62 4.99 6.88 -11.35
C ASN A 62 6.10 7.01 -12.41
N ILE A 63 7.25 6.34 -12.22
CA ILE A 63 8.35 6.32 -13.21
C ILE A 63 7.84 5.70 -14.51
N ARG A 64 7.20 4.52 -14.43
CA ARG A 64 6.63 3.81 -15.59
C ARG A 64 5.58 4.65 -16.33
N MET A 65 4.64 5.26 -15.61
CA MET A 65 3.56 6.07 -16.20
C MET A 65 4.09 7.36 -16.83
N ARG A 66 5.08 8.00 -16.20
CA ARG A 66 5.71 9.22 -16.75
C ARG A 66 6.67 8.95 -17.90
N ARG A 67 6.95 7.67 -18.21
CA ARG A 67 8.04 7.25 -19.13
C ARG A 67 9.36 7.96 -18.82
N ALA A 68 9.56 8.27 -17.53
CA ALA A 68 10.75 8.97 -17.09
C ALA A 68 11.90 7.97 -17.05
N THR A 69 13.02 8.32 -17.67
CA THR A 69 14.30 7.69 -17.33
C THR A 69 14.59 7.98 -15.86
N PHE A 70 15.27 7.06 -15.16
CA PHE A 70 15.72 7.32 -13.80
C PHE A 70 16.50 8.64 -13.81
N GLU A 71 15.99 9.67 -13.11
CA GLU A 71 16.75 10.89 -12.91
C GLU A 71 18.00 10.50 -12.12
N GLU A 72 19.17 10.74 -12.70
CA GLU A 72 20.42 10.58 -11.96
C GLU A 72 20.31 11.42 -10.68
N PRO A 73 20.66 10.85 -9.51
CA PRO A 73 20.63 11.61 -8.28
C PRO A 73 21.53 12.82 -8.49
N LYS A 74 20.93 14.03 -8.50
CA LYS A 74 21.69 15.28 -8.59
C LYS A 74 22.73 15.23 -7.48
N LYS A 75 24.01 15.10 -7.83
CA LYS A 75 25.09 15.18 -6.86
C LYS A 75 24.92 16.51 -6.14
N VAL A 76 24.59 16.45 -4.86
CA VAL A 76 24.63 17.60 -3.98
C VAL A 76 26.10 17.90 -3.78
N VAL A 77 26.70 18.60 -4.74
CA VAL A 77 28.04 19.16 -4.57
C VAL A 77 27.87 20.31 -3.58
N SER A 78 28.54 20.19 -2.44
CA SER A 78 28.67 21.29 -1.49
C SER A 78 29.42 22.42 -2.19
N LEU A 79 29.01 23.68 -1.97
CA LEU A 79 29.76 24.86 -2.41
C LEU A 79 31.20 24.90 -1.86
N LEU A 80 31.48 24.10 -0.82
CA LEU A 80 32.81 23.94 -0.19
C LEU A 80 33.69 22.88 -0.87
N ASP A 81 33.18 22.17 -1.88
CA ASP A 81 33.88 21.12 -2.63
C ASP A 81 34.36 21.63 -4.01
N LEU A 82 34.44 22.96 -4.16
CA LEU A 82 34.99 23.73 -5.29
C LEU A 82 36.39 24.24 -4.93
#